data_AF-A0A9P9QD53-F1
#
_entry.id   AF-A0A9P9QD53-F1
#
_cell.length_a   1.000
_cell.length_b   1.000
_cell.length_c   1.000
_cell.angle_alpha   90.00
_cell.angle_beta   90.00
_cell.angle_gamma   90.00
#
_symmetry.space_group_name_H-M   'P 1'
#
loop_
_entity.id
_entity.type
_entity.pdbx_description
1 polymer ?
#
loop_
_entity_poly.entity_id
_entity_poly.type
_entity_poly.pdbx_seq_one_letter_code
_entity_poly.pdbx_strand_id
1 'polypeptide(L)'
;MNALGDLSPTLGPNELAAGHAPPTPPLEDPLDDIYGSAPSSPVFISHNPSTSTSNASHVRSYEILSDLPSRQRALDTDAYREGLSNSKGQFVQEGFDEGYSLGANLGLRVGYILGVLRGFIAAANRNEEPFKEVKEIDEAAQRELAIEELLGQAWVDEEGIWKWEVRGIEEDPTFREVAEQHPVIRKWIGTVEELAKRWSVDLRVVEKSQASQEKQA
;
A
#
# COMPACT_ATOMS: atom_id res chain seq x y z
N MET A 1 -0.60 -34.72 -45.03
CA MET A 1 -0.61 -35.09 -43.60
C MET A 1 -1.24 -33.93 -42.85
N ASN A 2 -2.36 -34.22 -42.21
CA ASN A 2 -3.17 -33.31 -41.40
C ASN A 2 -2.46 -32.99 -40.08
N ALA A 3 -2.61 -31.74 -39.59
CA ALA A 3 -3.03 -31.38 -38.23
C ALA A 3 -2.57 -29.96 -37.90
N LEU A 4 -3.44 -28.98 -38.18
CA LEU A 4 -3.45 -27.66 -37.57
C LEU A 4 -4.71 -27.63 -36.69
N GLY A 5 -4.51 -27.33 -35.41
CA GLY A 5 -5.52 -27.23 -34.36
C GLY A 5 -4.85 -27.60 -33.03
N ASP A 6 -5.06 -26.94 -31.91
CA ASP A 6 -5.80 -25.74 -31.54
C ASP A 6 -5.45 -25.51 -30.03
N LEU A 7 -5.59 -24.28 -29.54
CA LEU A 7 -5.82 -23.90 -28.13
C LEU A 7 -4.70 -23.98 -27.05
N SER A 8 -4.29 -22.78 -26.64
CA SER A 8 -4.18 -22.24 -25.26
C SER A 8 -3.46 -23.01 -24.14
N PRO A 9 -2.50 -22.37 -23.43
CA PRO A 9 -2.06 -22.85 -22.12
C PRO A 9 -3.15 -22.61 -21.07
N THR A 10 -3.53 -23.66 -20.36
CA THR A 10 -4.44 -23.60 -19.22
C THR A 10 -3.73 -22.93 -18.05
N LEU A 11 -4.00 -21.64 -17.84
CA LEU A 11 -3.69 -20.93 -16.59
C LEU A 11 -4.60 -21.48 -15.48
N GLY A 12 -4.05 -22.35 -14.63
CA GLY A 12 -4.64 -22.66 -13.33
C GLY A 12 -4.54 -21.45 -12.40
N PRO A 13 -5.46 -21.29 -11.43
CA PRO A 13 -5.48 -20.13 -10.55
C PRO A 13 -4.36 -20.24 -9.50
N ASN A 14 -3.52 -19.20 -9.43
CA ASN A 14 -2.66 -18.82 -8.31
C ASN A 14 -1.58 -19.82 -7.84
N GLU A 15 -0.48 -19.93 -8.59
CA GLU A 15 0.82 -20.12 -7.93
C GLU A 15 1.40 -18.74 -7.56
N LEU A 16 1.02 -18.25 -6.38
CA LEU A 16 1.81 -17.26 -5.66
C LEU A 16 2.75 -18.02 -4.73
N ALA A 17 4.04 -17.67 -4.82
CA ALA A 17 5.13 -18.25 -4.06
C ALA A 17 4.87 -18.18 -2.54
N ALA A 18 4.46 -19.29 -1.94
CA ALA A 18 4.41 -19.47 -0.50
C ALA A 18 5.81 -19.87 -0.01
N GLY A 19 6.66 -18.88 0.25
CA GLY A 19 7.89 -19.09 1.01
C GLY A 19 7.55 -19.51 2.45
N HIS A 20 8.05 -20.67 2.87
CA HIS A 20 8.15 -21.13 4.26
C HIS A 20 6.90 -20.94 5.14
N ALA A 21 5.80 -21.59 4.75
CA ALA A 21 4.80 -21.97 5.76
C ALA A 21 5.42 -23.05 6.67
N PRO A 22 5.31 -22.94 8.02
CA PRO A 22 5.67 -24.06 8.90
C PRO A 22 4.87 -25.30 8.49
N PRO A 23 5.41 -26.52 8.70
CA PRO A 23 4.71 -27.74 8.29
C PRO A 23 3.30 -27.72 8.87
N THR A 24 2.31 -27.88 8.00
CA THR A 24 0.91 -28.04 8.39
C THR A 24 0.88 -29.10 9.49
N PRO A 25 0.40 -28.79 10.70
CA PRO A 25 0.22 -29.83 11.71
C PRO A 25 -0.68 -30.91 11.10
N PRO A 26 -0.53 -32.19 11.50
CA PRO A 26 -1.43 -33.24 11.04
C PRO A 26 -2.86 -32.76 11.24
N LEU A 27 -3.71 -33.00 10.24
CA LEU A 27 -5.13 -32.70 10.32
C LEU A 27 -5.72 -33.57 11.44
N GLU A 28 -5.65 -33.08 12.67
CA GLU A 28 -6.37 -33.66 13.80
C GLU A 28 -7.84 -33.39 13.53
N ASP A 29 -8.59 -34.47 13.34
CA ASP A 29 -10.03 -34.43 13.19
C ASP A 29 -10.61 -33.78 14.46
N PRO A 30 -11.29 -32.62 14.36
CA PRO A 30 -11.80 -31.88 15.52
C PRO A 30 -12.87 -32.66 16.32
N LEU A 31 -13.23 -33.87 15.88
CA LEU A 31 -14.15 -34.79 16.55
C LEU A 31 -13.44 -35.98 17.23
N ASP A 32 -12.13 -36.16 17.05
CA ASP A 32 -11.35 -37.29 17.62
C ASP A 32 -11.09 -37.13 19.12
N ASP A 33 -11.15 -35.89 19.65
CA ASP A 33 -10.94 -35.58 21.07
C ASP A 33 -12.23 -35.75 21.93
N ILE A 34 -13.39 -35.99 21.30
CA ILE A 34 -14.68 -36.16 22.00
C ILE A 34 -14.91 -37.62 22.43
N TYR A 35 -14.33 -38.58 21.69
CA TYR A 35 -14.41 -40.01 21.99
C TYR A 35 -13.02 -40.58 22.28
N GLY A 36 -12.32 -39.96 23.22
CA GLY A 36 -11.08 -40.48 23.78
C GLY A 36 -11.20 -41.97 24.11
N SER A 37 -10.33 -42.75 23.47
CA SER A 37 -9.91 -44.11 23.78
C SER A 37 -10.09 -44.49 25.27
N ALA A 38 -11.19 -45.16 25.60
CA ALA A 38 -11.39 -45.77 26.91
C ALA A 38 -10.99 -47.26 26.88
N PRO A 39 -10.06 -47.72 27.73
CA PRO A 39 -10.21 -49.00 28.38
C PRO A 39 -10.99 -48.81 29.69
N SER A 40 -12.21 -49.37 29.71
CA SER A 40 -13.03 -49.75 30.87
C SER A 40 -13.37 -48.69 31.93
N SER A 41 -14.59 -48.16 31.85
CA SER A 41 -15.25 -47.46 32.96
C SER A 41 -15.38 -48.34 34.22
N PRO A 42 -15.25 -47.78 35.44
CA PRO A 42 -15.51 -48.54 36.66
C PRO A 42 -17.00 -48.87 36.76
N VAL A 43 -17.31 -50.14 37.06
CA VAL A 43 -18.68 -50.61 37.28
C VAL A 43 -19.18 -50.03 38.61
N PHE A 44 -19.99 -48.97 38.56
CA PHE A 44 -20.82 -48.58 39.69
C PHE A 44 -22.07 -49.48 39.73
N ILE A 45 -22.08 -50.44 40.65
CA ILE A 45 -23.28 -51.19 41.01
C ILE A 45 -24.24 -50.21 41.68
N SER A 46 -25.31 -49.81 41.00
CA SER A 46 -26.46 -49.17 41.63
C SER A 46 -27.57 -50.20 41.84
N HIS A 47 -27.85 -50.51 43.11
CA HIS A 47 -29.12 -51.06 43.53
C HIS A 47 -29.86 -49.96 44.30
N ASN A 48 -31.05 -49.64 43.78
CA ASN A 48 -31.95 -48.55 44.12
C ASN A 48 -32.64 -48.79 45.50
N PRO A 49 -33.66 -48.01 45.90
CA PRO A 49 -33.78 -46.57 46.13
C PRO A 49 -34.15 -46.28 47.61
N SER A 50 -33.75 -45.17 48.22
CA SER A 50 -34.56 -44.50 49.24
C SER A 50 -34.03 -43.09 49.53
N THR A 51 -34.97 -42.20 49.80
CA THR A 51 -34.87 -40.98 50.62
C THR A 51 -34.28 -39.68 50.04
N SER A 52 -35.21 -38.71 49.96
CA SER A 52 -35.11 -37.31 50.39
C SER A 52 -34.33 -36.30 49.55
N THR A 53 -35.11 -35.50 48.81
CA THR A 53 -35.28 -34.03 48.93
C THR A 53 -34.07 -33.18 49.35
N SER A 54 -33.88 -32.10 48.58
CA SER A 54 -32.96 -30.95 48.74
C SER A 54 -31.53 -31.18 48.24
N ASN A 55 -31.26 -30.75 46.99
CA ASN A 55 -29.98 -30.17 46.52
C ASN A 55 -29.94 -29.95 44.98
N ALA A 56 -31.06 -29.55 44.36
CA ALA A 56 -31.11 -29.27 42.91
C ALA A 56 -30.56 -27.88 42.52
N SER A 57 -30.21 -27.01 43.48
CA SER A 57 -29.71 -25.65 43.23
C SER A 57 -28.20 -25.55 43.05
N HIS A 58 -27.43 -26.53 43.54
CA HIS A 58 -25.96 -26.53 43.38
C HIS A 58 -25.51 -27.08 42.02
N VAL A 59 -26.43 -27.71 41.29
CA VAL A 59 -26.11 -28.46 40.07
C VAL A 59 -26.02 -27.56 38.83
N ARG A 60 -26.85 -26.51 38.77
CA ARG A 60 -26.84 -25.57 37.64
C ARG A 60 -25.72 -24.54 37.69
N SER A 61 -25.16 -24.29 38.87
CA SER A 61 -24.09 -23.30 39.06
C SER A 61 -22.76 -23.78 38.51
N TYR A 62 -22.49 -25.09 38.56
CA TYR A 62 -21.23 -25.65 38.07
C TYR A 62 -21.20 -25.76 36.54
N GLU A 63 -22.34 -25.98 35.86
CA GLU A 63 -22.41 -26.03 34.39
C GLU A 63 -22.14 -24.67 33.75
N ILE A 64 -22.61 -23.59 34.40
CA ILE A 64 -22.40 -22.20 33.96
C ILE A 64 -20.94 -21.76 34.16
N LEU A 65 -20.22 -22.35 35.13
CA LEU A 65 -18.82 -22.02 35.44
C LEU A 65 -17.80 -22.76 34.56
N SER A 66 -18.15 -23.94 34.00
CA SER A 66 -17.25 -24.74 33.17
C SER A 66 -16.98 -24.16 31.77
N ASP A 67 -17.91 -23.34 31.25
CA ASP A 67 -17.78 -22.71 29.92
C ASP A 67 -17.04 -21.36 29.97
N LEU A 68 -16.93 -20.72 31.13
CA LEU A 68 -16.21 -19.44 31.28
C LEU A 68 -14.72 -19.54 30.88
N PRO A 69 -13.94 -20.58 31.25
CA PRO A 69 -12.56 -20.71 30.82
C PRO A 69 -12.41 -21.00 29.31
N SER A 70 -13.40 -21.64 28.69
CA SER A 70 -13.42 -21.88 27.24
C SER A 70 -13.72 -20.58 26.49
N ARG A 71 -14.76 -19.87 26.95
CA ARG A 71 -15.13 -18.55 26.44
C ARG A 71 -14.03 -17.51 26.60
N GLN A 72 -13.32 -17.53 27.74
CA GLN A 72 -12.17 -16.65 27.95
C GLN A 72 -11.06 -16.95 26.95
N ARG A 73 -10.73 -18.23 26.71
CA ARG A 73 -9.76 -18.63 25.69
C ARG A 73 -10.17 -18.18 24.29
N ALA A 74 -11.45 -18.27 23.94
CA ALA A 74 -11.98 -17.78 22.67
C ALA A 74 -11.81 -16.26 22.54
N LEU A 75 -12.18 -15.51 23.58
CA LEU A 75 -12.03 -14.04 23.60
C LEU A 75 -10.56 -13.60 23.55
N ASP A 76 -9.68 -14.25 24.29
CA ASP A 76 -8.24 -13.95 24.27
C ASP A 76 -7.62 -14.25 22.90
N THR A 77 -8.06 -15.34 22.26
CA THR A 77 -7.62 -15.71 20.91
C THR A 77 -8.14 -14.71 19.88
N ASP A 78 -9.40 -14.31 19.97
CA ASP A 78 -10.00 -13.31 19.08
C ASP A 78 -9.31 -11.95 19.26
N ALA A 79 -9.06 -11.51 20.50
CA ALA A 79 -8.35 -10.27 20.80
C ALA A 79 -6.91 -10.29 20.27
N TYR A 80 -6.21 -11.43 20.35
CA TYR A 80 -4.87 -11.57 19.78
C TYR A 80 -4.86 -11.50 18.25
N ARG A 81 -5.83 -12.17 17.59
CA ARG A 81 -5.97 -12.12 16.13
C ARG A 81 -6.35 -10.74 15.65
N GLU A 82 -7.28 -10.08 16.33
CA GLU A 82 -7.69 -8.71 16.05
C GLU A 82 -6.53 -7.73 16.25
N GLY A 83 -5.79 -7.84 17.36
CA GLY A 83 -4.62 -7.00 17.62
C GLY A 83 -3.54 -7.15 16.54
N LEU A 84 -3.25 -8.38 16.10
CA LEU A 84 -2.27 -8.62 15.04
C LEU A 84 -2.75 -8.14 13.67
N SER A 85 -4.05 -8.27 13.38
CA SER A 85 -4.67 -7.80 12.13
C SER A 85 -4.69 -6.27 12.05
N ASN A 86 -5.13 -5.60 13.12
CA ASN A 86 -5.21 -4.14 13.19
C ASN A 86 -3.81 -3.51 13.12
N SER A 87 -2.82 -4.08 13.81
CA SER A 87 -1.44 -3.55 13.79
C SER A 87 -0.78 -3.63 12.41
N LYS A 88 -1.15 -4.62 11.57
CA LYS A 88 -0.61 -4.76 10.21
C LYS A 88 -1.30 -3.87 9.18
N GLY A 89 -2.59 -3.58 9.38
CA GLY A 89 -3.35 -2.74 8.46
C GLY A 89 -3.10 -1.23 8.67
N GLN A 90 -2.90 -0.82 9.93
CA GLN A 90 -2.93 0.60 10.30
C GLN A 90 -1.82 1.43 9.64
N PHE A 91 -0.57 0.94 9.65
CA PHE A 91 0.58 1.72 9.13
C PHE A 91 0.78 1.58 7.61
N VAL A 92 0.28 0.51 7.01
CA VAL A 92 0.47 0.26 5.57
C VAL A 92 -0.39 1.20 4.73
N GLN A 93 -1.63 1.47 5.16
CA GLN A 93 -2.53 2.37 4.42
C GLN A 93 -2.08 3.82 4.56
N GLU A 94 -1.72 4.25 5.77
CA GLU A 94 -1.24 5.61 6.03
C GLU A 94 0.02 5.92 5.20
N GLY A 95 1.02 5.04 5.22
CA GLY A 95 2.21 5.22 4.39
C GLY A 95 1.94 5.18 2.89
N PHE A 96 0.95 4.39 2.44
CA PHE A 96 0.53 4.39 1.04
C PHE A 96 -0.15 5.71 0.64
N ASP A 97 -1.06 6.22 1.45
CA ASP A 97 -1.79 7.45 1.18
C ASP A 97 -0.84 8.66 1.14
N GLU A 98 0.11 8.72 2.08
CA GLU A 98 1.17 9.74 2.10
C GLU A 98 2.05 9.63 0.85
N GLY A 99 2.58 8.45 0.56
CA GLY A 99 3.43 8.21 -0.61
C GLY A 99 2.72 8.50 -1.94
N TYR A 100 1.44 8.11 -2.06
CA TYR A 100 0.62 8.36 -3.23
C TYR A 100 0.41 9.87 -3.43
N SER A 101 0.07 10.60 -2.37
CA SER A 101 -0.17 12.04 -2.45
C SER A 101 1.11 12.81 -2.82
N LEU A 102 2.26 12.45 -2.24
CA LEU A 102 3.55 13.04 -2.60
C LEU A 102 3.92 12.71 -4.05
N GLY A 103 3.81 11.45 -4.45
CA GLY A 103 4.08 11.00 -5.81
C GLY A 103 3.21 11.69 -6.85
N ALA A 104 1.93 11.93 -6.55
CA ALA A 104 1.02 12.68 -7.41
C ALA A 104 1.47 14.14 -7.58
N ASN A 105 1.84 14.81 -6.48
CA ASN A 105 2.35 16.19 -6.54
C ASN A 105 3.67 16.28 -7.35
N LEU A 106 4.58 15.32 -7.15
CA LEU A 106 5.82 15.22 -7.90
C LEU A 106 5.56 14.99 -9.39
N GLY A 107 4.67 14.04 -9.70
CA GLY A 107 4.27 13.71 -11.07
C GLY A 107 3.64 14.88 -11.81
N LEU A 108 2.82 15.69 -11.14
CA LEU A 108 2.27 16.93 -11.71
C LEU A 108 3.37 17.92 -12.11
N ARG A 109 4.40 18.09 -11.26
CA ARG A 109 5.53 18.99 -11.55
C ARG A 109 6.40 18.48 -12.70
N VAL A 110 6.73 17.20 -12.68
CA VAL A 110 7.49 16.57 -13.77
C VAL A 110 6.72 16.66 -15.08
N GLY A 111 5.42 16.37 -15.05
CA GLY A 111 4.54 16.47 -16.21
C GLY A 111 4.47 17.88 -16.77
N TYR A 112 4.41 18.90 -15.91
CA TYR A 112 4.48 20.30 -16.33
C TYR A 112 5.80 20.61 -17.04
N ILE A 113 6.93 20.29 -16.42
CA ILE A 113 8.28 20.56 -16.98
C ILE A 113 8.45 19.90 -18.35
N LEU A 114 8.20 18.60 -18.43
CA LEU A 114 8.32 17.84 -19.69
C LEU A 114 7.29 18.31 -20.73
N GLY A 115 6.09 18.68 -20.29
CA GLY A 115 5.04 19.22 -21.16
C GLY A 115 5.47 20.52 -21.84
N VAL A 116 6.08 21.45 -21.07
CA VAL A 116 6.57 22.73 -21.60
C VAL A 116 7.75 22.50 -22.55
N LEU A 117 8.73 21.66 -22.18
CA LEU A 117 9.87 21.34 -23.05
C LEU A 117 9.43 20.72 -24.38
N ARG A 118 8.51 19.76 -24.35
CA ARG A 118 7.92 19.18 -25.57
C ARG A 118 7.11 20.21 -26.37
N GLY A 119 6.46 21.16 -25.70
CA GLY A 119 5.82 22.30 -26.35
C GLY A 119 6.79 23.15 -27.14
N PHE A 120 7.99 23.43 -26.60
CA PHE A 120 9.06 24.11 -27.33
C PHE A 120 9.55 23.29 -28.52
N ILE A 121 9.74 21.97 -28.37
CA ILE A 121 10.12 21.08 -29.49
C ILE A 121 9.07 21.11 -30.59
N ALA A 122 7.78 21.11 -30.23
CA ALA A 122 6.67 21.12 -31.18
C ALA A 122 6.55 22.47 -31.92
N ALA A 123 6.88 23.57 -31.26
CA ALA A 123 6.88 24.91 -31.85
C ALA A 123 8.14 25.18 -32.70
N ALA A 124 9.27 24.54 -32.38
CA ALA A 124 10.52 24.70 -33.10
C ALA A 124 10.52 23.95 -34.44
N ASN A 125 11.15 24.55 -35.44
CA ASN A 125 11.30 23.93 -36.75
C ASN A 125 12.42 22.87 -36.69
N ARG A 126 12.15 21.65 -37.19
CA ARG A 126 13.04 20.48 -37.05
C ARG A 126 14.44 20.66 -37.65
N ASN A 127 14.60 21.62 -38.55
CA ASN A 127 15.86 21.90 -39.25
C ASN A 127 16.68 23.02 -38.59
N GLU A 128 16.15 23.67 -37.56
CA GLU A 128 16.80 24.78 -36.89
C GLU A 128 17.60 24.29 -35.67
N GLU A 129 18.76 24.89 -35.44
CA GLU A 129 19.59 24.62 -34.24
C GLU A 129 18.81 24.69 -32.91
N PRO A 130 17.88 25.62 -32.66
CA PRO A 130 17.04 25.61 -31.45
C PRO A 130 16.24 24.32 -31.24
N PHE A 131 15.85 23.60 -32.29
CA PHE A 131 15.17 22.32 -32.15
C PHE A 131 16.09 21.24 -31.56
N LYS A 132 17.34 21.18 -32.04
CA LYS A 132 18.32 20.21 -31.53
C LYS A 132 18.68 20.51 -30.08
N GLU A 133 18.92 21.78 -29.77
CA GLU A 133 19.24 22.22 -28.41
C GLU A 133 18.13 21.85 -27.42
N VAL A 134 16.87 22.18 -27.72
CA VAL A 134 15.76 21.86 -26.81
C VAL A 134 15.51 20.36 -26.74
N LYS A 135 15.74 19.61 -27.83
CA LYS A 135 15.64 18.14 -27.81
C LYS A 135 16.67 17.50 -26.88
N GLU A 136 17.92 17.97 -26.90
CA GLU A 136 18.96 17.50 -25.98
C GLU A 136 18.61 17.83 -24.52
N ILE A 137 18.04 19.02 -24.27
CA ILE A 137 17.55 19.43 -22.95
C ILE A 137 16.39 18.54 -22.49
N ASP A 138 15.43 18.22 -23.36
CA ASP A 138 14.30 17.31 -23.03
C ASP A 138 14.80 15.89 -22.74
N GLU A 139 15.77 15.37 -23.49
CA GLU A 139 16.35 14.05 -23.24
C GLU A 139 17.15 14.01 -21.92
N ALA A 140 17.79 15.10 -21.53
CA ALA A 140 18.41 15.23 -20.21
C ALA A 140 17.36 15.32 -19.10
N ALA A 141 16.29 16.10 -19.30
CA ALA A 141 15.19 16.24 -18.36
C ALA A 141 14.46 14.91 -18.13
N GLN A 142 14.20 14.13 -19.17
CA GLN A 142 13.53 12.82 -19.06
C GLN A 142 14.33 11.82 -18.21
N ARG A 143 15.66 11.86 -18.29
CA ARG A 143 16.54 11.00 -17.48
C ARG A 143 16.59 11.45 -16.03
N GLU A 144 16.81 12.74 -15.78
CA GLU A 144 16.92 13.26 -14.41
C GLU A 144 15.59 13.33 -13.66
N LEU A 145 14.47 13.50 -14.37
CA LEU A 145 13.12 13.54 -13.79
C LEU A 145 12.42 12.17 -13.82
N ALA A 146 13.14 11.10 -14.18
CA ALA A 146 12.62 9.76 -14.05
C ALA A 146 12.29 9.48 -12.58
N ILE A 147 11.19 8.79 -12.32
CA ILE A 147 10.73 8.54 -10.95
C ILE A 147 11.75 7.75 -10.12
N GLU A 148 12.52 6.89 -10.80
CA GLU A 148 13.62 6.09 -10.24
C GLU A 148 14.75 6.98 -9.70
N GLU A 149 15.02 8.11 -10.36
CA GLU A 149 16.05 9.07 -9.96
C GLU A 149 15.50 10.05 -8.91
N LEU A 150 14.26 10.50 -9.06
CA LEU A 150 13.62 11.45 -8.14
C LEU A 150 13.31 10.84 -6.77
N LEU A 151 12.84 9.59 -6.74
CA LEU A 151 12.55 8.85 -5.51
C LEU A 151 13.64 7.83 -5.18
N GLY A 152 14.81 7.96 -5.81
CA GLY A 152 15.95 7.10 -5.55
C GLY A 152 16.54 7.32 -4.15
N GLN A 153 17.42 6.40 -3.74
CA GLN A 153 18.11 6.44 -2.44
C GLN A 153 18.94 7.72 -2.20
N ALA A 154 19.22 8.50 -3.25
CA ALA A 154 19.85 9.81 -3.11
C ALA A 154 18.96 10.81 -2.37
N TRP A 155 17.64 10.73 -2.57
CA TRP A 155 16.67 11.71 -2.06
C TRP A 155 15.75 11.14 -0.99
N VAL A 156 15.55 9.83 -0.96
CA VAL A 156 14.70 9.12 0.01
C VAL A 156 15.56 8.14 0.82
N ASP A 157 15.27 7.96 2.11
CA ASP A 157 15.92 6.96 2.96
C ASP A 157 15.24 5.57 2.89
N GLU A 158 15.69 4.62 3.71
CA GLU A 158 15.15 3.25 3.72
C GLU A 158 13.75 3.20 4.34
N GLU A 159 13.40 4.24 5.09
CA GLU A 159 12.13 4.44 5.77
C GLU A 159 11.09 5.15 4.88
N GLY A 160 11.49 5.64 3.70
CA GLY A 160 10.59 6.33 2.76
C GLY A 160 10.47 7.84 3.03
N ILE A 161 11.30 8.40 3.89
CA ILE A 161 11.32 9.80 4.28
C ILE A 161 12.30 10.56 3.36
N TRP A 162 11.89 11.76 2.94
CA TRP A 162 12.71 12.61 2.10
C TRP A 162 13.86 13.26 2.88
N LYS A 163 15.02 13.36 2.23
CA LYS A 163 16.27 13.87 2.82
C LYS A 163 16.48 15.39 2.68
N TRP A 164 15.63 16.08 1.92
CA TRP A 164 15.79 17.51 1.66
C TRP A 164 15.01 18.38 2.65
N GLU A 165 15.54 19.58 2.94
CA GLU A 165 14.87 20.55 3.82
C GLU A 165 13.66 21.15 3.09
N VAL A 166 12.48 21.02 3.70
CA VAL A 166 11.24 21.62 3.22
C VAL A 166 10.81 22.69 4.21
N ARG A 167 10.71 23.92 3.72
CA ARG A 167 10.15 25.04 4.50
C ARG A 167 8.67 25.16 4.23
N GLY A 168 7.86 24.60 5.12
CA GLY A 168 6.41 24.80 5.09
C GLY A 168 6.04 26.24 5.42
N ILE A 169 4.90 26.70 4.90
CA ILE A 169 4.27 27.95 5.39
C ILE A 169 3.65 27.72 6.78
N GLU A 170 3.21 26.48 7.05
CA GLU A 170 2.69 26.02 8.34
C GLU A 170 3.73 25.21 9.12
N GLU A 171 3.39 24.79 10.34
CA GLU A 171 4.26 23.96 11.20
C GLU A 171 4.61 22.62 10.54
N ASP A 172 3.66 22.06 9.76
CA ASP A 172 3.87 20.89 8.91
C ASP A 172 3.79 21.27 7.42
N PRO A 173 4.83 20.98 6.61
CA PRO A 173 4.83 21.30 5.19
C PRO A 173 3.83 20.44 4.42
N THR A 174 3.10 21.05 3.48
CA THR A 174 2.20 20.30 2.60
C THR A 174 3.00 19.46 1.59
N PHE A 175 2.50 18.30 1.15
CA PHE A 175 3.18 17.47 0.13
C PHE A 175 3.44 18.21 -1.19
N ARG A 176 2.61 19.21 -1.50
CA ARG A 176 2.83 20.11 -2.63
C ARG A 176 4.10 20.94 -2.44
N GLU A 177 4.29 21.53 -1.27
CA GLU A 177 5.51 22.27 -0.94
C GLU A 177 6.72 21.34 -0.93
N VAL A 178 6.60 20.14 -0.35
CA VAL A 178 7.67 19.12 -0.36
C VAL A 178 8.14 18.85 -1.79
N ALA A 179 7.21 18.62 -2.73
CA ALA A 179 7.51 18.41 -4.14
C ALA A 179 8.09 19.65 -4.83
N GLU A 180 7.59 20.86 -4.55
CA GLU A 180 8.11 22.12 -5.10
C GLU A 180 9.54 22.41 -4.62
N GLN A 181 9.91 21.92 -3.44
CA GLN A 181 11.23 22.15 -2.85
C GLN A 181 12.25 21.09 -3.24
N HIS A 182 11.84 20.06 -3.97
CA HIS A 182 12.73 19.02 -4.46
C HIS A 182 13.86 19.63 -5.33
N PRO A 183 15.15 19.37 -5.02
CA PRO A 183 16.27 20.05 -5.68
C PRO A 183 16.30 19.89 -7.20
N VAL A 184 16.02 18.68 -7.69
CA VAL A 184 15.97 18.40 -9.14
C VAL A 184 14.81 19.16 -9.81
N ILE A 185 13.63 19.22 -9.19
CA ILE A 185 12.49 19.97 -9.73
C ILE A 185 12.80 21.46 -9.77
N ARG A 186 13.39 22.01 -8.69
CA ARG A 186 13.82 23.42 -8.63
C ARG A 186 14.86 23.78 -9.70
N LYS A 187 15.80 22.87 -9.99
CA LYS A 187 16.75 23.06 -11.08
C LYS A 187 16.01 23.17 -12.42
N TRP A 188 15.16 22.20 -12.73
CA TRP A 188 14.50 22.10 -14.03
C TRP A 188 13.41 23.15 -14.25
N ILE A 189 12.68 23.57 -13.21
CA ILE A 189 11.75 24.70 -13.32
C ILE A 189 12.51 25.99 -13.69
N GLY A 190 13.67 26.22 -13.07
CA GLY A 190 14.54 27.35 -13.42
C GLY A 190 15.02 27.30 -14.88
N THR A 191 15.43 26.12 -15.35
CA THR A 191 15.82 25.92 -16.76
C THR A 191 14.66 26.20 -17.72
N VAL A 192 13.46 25.73 -17.41
CA VAL A 192 12.26 25.99 -18.23
C VAL A 192 11.91 27.48 -18.25
N GLU A 193 11.97 28.16 -17.11
CA GLU A 193 11.72 29.60 -17.04
C GLU A 193 12.75 30.41 -17.83
N GLU A 194 14.02 30.01 -17.79
CA GLU A 194 15.09 30.65 -18.57
C GLU A 194 14.86 30.47 -20.08
N LEU A 195 14.52 29.26 -20.52
CA LEU A 195 14.17 28.98 -21.91
C LEU A 195 12.94 29.77 -22.36
N ALA A 196 11.91 29.83 -21.53
CA ALA A 196 10.70 30.60 -21.81
C ALA A 196 10.98 32.09 -21.96
N LYS A 197 11.83 32.67 -21.09
CA LYS A 197 12.28 34.07 -21.20
C LYS A 197 13.08 34.29 -22.48
N ARG A 198 14.02 33.39 -22.80
CA ARG A 198 14.85 33.46 -24.00
C ARG A 198 14.00 33.47 -25.28
N TRP A 199 12.92 32.69 -25.30
CA TRP A 199 12.04 32.54 -26.46
C TRP A 199 10.78 33.41 -26.39
N SER A 200 10.68 34.28 -25.37
CA SER A 200 9.54 35.18 -25.15
C SER A 200 8.18 34.46 -25.11
N VAL A 201 8.14 33.25 -24.54
CA VAL A 201 6.91 32.45 -24.40
C VAL A 201 6.23 32.78 -23.06
N ASP A 202 4.94 33.12 -23.11
CA ASP A 202 4.16 33.40 -21.91
C ASP A 202 3.63 32.11 -21.27
N LEU A 203 4.33 31.63 -20.24
CA LEU A 203 3.96 30.44 -19.48
C LEU A 203 2.67 30.63 -18.66
N ARG A 204 2.23 31.87 -18.41
CA ARG A 204 1.03 32.16 -17.61
C ARG A 204 -0.25 31.66 -18.27
N VAL A 205 -0.25 31.44 -19.58
CA VAL A 205 -1.38 30.82 -20.30
C VAL A 205 -1.58 29.39 -19.81
N VAL A 206 -0.50 28.66 -19.59
CA VAL A 206 -0.53 27.28 -19.10
C VAL A 206 -0.99 27.25 -17.64
N GLU A 207 -0.47 28.16 -16.80
CA GLU A 207 -0.87 28.25 -15.38
C GLU A 207 -2.34 28.66 -15.17
N LYS A 208 -2.86 29.61 -15.98
CA LYS A 208 -4.28 30.01 -15.93
C LYS A 208 -5.22 28.86 -16.29
N SER A 209 -4.79 27.95 -17.15
CA SER A 209 -5.57 26.75 -17.48
C SER A 209 -5.68 25.80 -16.27
N GLN A 210 -4.62 25.70 -15.46
CA GLN A 210 -4.62 24.89 -14.24
C GLN A 210 -5.47 25.50 -13.12
N ALA A 211 -5.34 26.82 -12.88
CA ALA A 211 -6.13 27.52 -11.86
C ALA A 211 -7.64 27.61 -12.17
N SER A 212 -8.03 27.49 -13.45
CA SER A 212 -9.44 27.49 -13.85
C SER A 212 -10.12 26.14 -13.62
N GLN A 213 -9.35 25.04 -13.65
CA GLN A 213 -9.85 23.70 -13.33
C GLN A 213 -10.03 23.51 -11.82
N GLU A 214 -9.12 24.07 -11.01
CA GLU A 214 -9.18 24.01 -9.55
C GLU A 214 -10.38 24.78 -8.94
N LYS A 215 -10.98 25.72 -9.69
CA LYS A 215 -12.20 26.46 -9.28
C LYS A 215 -13.51 25.80 -9.70
N GLN A 216 -13.47 24.72 -10.47
CA GLN A 216 -14.64 23.98 -10.94
C GLN A 216 -14.80 22.61 -10.27
N ALA A 217 -13.88 22.23 -9.38
CA ALA A 217 -13.94 21.02 -8.55
C ALA A 217 -14.43 21.36 -7.14
#